data_AF-A0A3D2BTY0-F1
#
_entry.id   AF-A0A3D2BTY0-F1
#
_cell.length_a   1.000
_cell.length_b   1.000
_cell.length_c   1.000
_cell.angle_alpha   90.00
_cell.angle_beta   90.00
_cell.angle_gamma   90.00
#
_symmetry.space_group_name_H-M   'P 1'
#
loop_
_entity.id
_entity.type
_entity.pdbx_description
1 polymer ?
#
loop_
_entity_poly.entity_id
_entity_poly.type
_entity_poly.pdbx_seq_one_letter_code
_entity_poly.pdbx_strand_id
1 'polypeptide(L)' 'IIYIGDLVQKTEQEMLRTPNFGRKSLNEIKEVLSTMGLYLGMEITEWPPENIEDMAKRLEEPY' A
#
# COMPACT_ATOMS: atom_id res chain seq x y z
N ILE A 1 1.25 -0.40 -7.94
CA ILE A 1 0.82 -0.50 -6.52
C ILE A 1 -0.60 -1.02 -6.57
N ILE A 2 -0.81 -2.28 -6.18
CA ILE A 2 -2.14 -2.91 -6.21
C ILE A 2 -2.63 -3.14 -4.78
N TYR A 3 -1.71 -3.51 -3.88
CA TYR A 3 -2.02 -3.79 -2.50
C TYR A 3 -1.46 -2.72 -1.55
N ILE A 4 -2.03 -2.64 -0.34
CA ILE A 4 -1.51 -1.77 0.74
C ILE A 4 -0.07 -2.15 1.09
N GLY A 5 0.29 -3.44 1.06
CA GLY A 5 1.66 -3.90 1.31
C GLY A 5 2.67 -3.35 0.30
N ASP A 6 2.26 -3.11 -0.95
CA ASP A 6 3.11 -2.46 -1.95
C ASP A 6 3.28 -0.97 -1.66
N LEU A 7 2.23 -0.32 -1.15
CA LEU A 7 2.19 1.11 -0.88
C LEU A 7 3.06 1.47 0.32
N VAL A 8 2.92 0.75 1.44
CA VAL A 8 3.64 1.05 2.68
C VAL A 8 5.14 0.80 2.56
N GLN A 9 5.58 -0.07 1.65
CA GLN A 9 7.00 -0.26 1.35
C GLN A 9 7.63 0.85 0.52
N LYS A 10 6.83 1.74 -0.07
CA LYS A 10 7.33 2.90 -0.81
C LYS A 10 7.61 4.06 0.10
N THR A 11 8.74 4.70 -0.14
CA THR A 11 9.11 5.95 0.55
C THR A 11 8.29 7.12 0.03
N GLU A 12 8.13 8.15 0.86
CA GLU A 12 7.45 9.39 0.46
C GLU A 12 8.08 10.01 -0.80
N GLN A 13 9.40 9.93 -0.93
CA GLN A 13 10.13 10.48 -2.07
C GLN A 13 9.84 9.71 -3.36
N GLU A 14 9.70 8.38 -3.31
CA GLU A 14 9.27 7.59 -4.46
C GLU A 14 7.84 7.92 -4.87
N MET A 15 6.94 8.08 -3.90
CA MET A 15 5.54 8.45 -4.16
C MET A 15 5.46 9.82 -4.86
N LEU A 16 6.22 10.81 -4.40
CA LEU A 16 6.27 12.15 -5.01
C LEU A 16 6.92 12.20 -6.40
N ARG A 17 7.65 11.15 -6.82
CA ARG A 17 8.18 11.03 -8.18
C ARG A 17 7.14 10.48 -9.17
N THR A 18 6.01 9.99 -8.67
CA THR A 18 4.95 9.45 -9.53
C THR A 18 4.24 10.58 -10.28
N PRO A 19 4.10 10.49 -11.62
CA PRO A 19 3.37 11.48 -12.40
C PRO A 19 1.95 11.69 -11.86
N ASN A 20 1.50 12.94 -11.79
CA ASN A 20 0.20 13.34 -11.25
C ASN A 20 -0.01 13.06 -9.75
N PHE A 21 1.02 12.63 -9.02
CA PHE A 21 0.97 12.42 -7.58
C PHE A 21 1.64 13.58 -6.84
N GLY A 22 0.89 14.27 -5.99
CA GLY A 22 1.34 15.49 -5.30
C GLY A 22 1.37 15.37 -3.78
N ARG A 23 1.87 16.43 -3.12
CA ARG A 23 1.95 16.52 -1.65
C ARG A 23 0.58 16.38 -0.96
N LYS A 24 -0.49 16.87 -1.59
CA LYS A 24 -1.86 16.72 -1.07
C LYS A 24 -2.26 15.25 -1.02
N SER A 25 -2.13 14.53 -2.14
CA SER A 25 -2.42 13.09 -2.23
C SER A 25 -1.53 12.27 -1.29
N LEU A 26 -0.26 12.67 -1.12
CA LEU A 26 0.65 12.04 -0.16
C LEU A 26 0.11 12.16 1.28
N ASN A 27 -0.32 13.35 1.68
CA ASN A 27 -0.85 13.59 3.02
C ASN A 27 -2.16 12.82 3.25
N GLU A 28 -3.07 12.81 2.28
CA GLU A 28 -4.31 12.03 2.34
C GLU A 28 -4.02 10.53 2.55
N ILE A 29 -3.07 9.96 1.80
CA ILE A 29 -2.66 8.57 1.99
C ILE A 29 -2.05 8.36 3.38
N LYS A 30 -1.19 9.26 3.85
CA LYS A 30 -0.57 9.13 5.18
C LYS A 30 -1.58 9.19 6.31
N GLU A 31 -2.59 10.05 6.21
CA GLU A 31 -3.67 10.12 7.19
C GLU A 31 -4.44 8.79 7.25
N VAL A 32 -4.81 8.23 6.08
CA VAL A 32 -5.49 6.93 6.02
C VAL A 32 -4.62 5.82 6.60
N LEU A 33 -3.33 5.74 6.22
CA LEU A 33 -2.41 4.75 6.76
C LEU A 33 -2.26 4.87 8.28
N SER A 34 -2.20 6.10 8.80
CA SER A 34 -2.11 6.37 10.23
C SER A 34 -3.33 5.84 11.00
N THR A 35 -4.54 5.90 10.43
CA THR A 35 -5.75 5.30 11.06
C THR A 35 -5.64 3.78 11.24
N MET A 36 -4.83 3.12 10.42
CA MET A 36 -4.56 1.67 10.49
C MET A 36 -3.27 1.35 11.25
N GLY A 37 -2.56 2.35 11.80
CA GLY A 37 -1.26 2.18 12.44
C GLY A 37 -0.10 1.89 11.46
N LEU A 38 -0.29 2.19 10.18
CA LEU A 38 0.68 1.97 9.11
C LEU A 38 1.36 3.29 8.71
N TYR A 39 2.52 3.20 8.05
CA TYR A 39 3.25 4.36 7.52
C TYR A 39 4.00 4.00 6.23
N LEU A 40 4.46 5.03 5.49
CA LEU A 40 5.26 4.86 4.27
C LEU A 40 6.72 4.58 4.63
N GLY A 41 7.39 3.73 3.85
CA GLY A 41 8.75 3.27 4.11
C GLY A 41 8.85 2.18 5.18
N MET A 42 7.77 1.42 5.41
CA MET A 42 7.81 0.21 6.24
C MET A 42 8.55 -0.91 5.51
N GLU A 43 9.38 -1.66 6.22
CA GLU A 43 9.92 -2.92 5.71
C GLU A 43 9.02 -4.07 6.16
N ILE A 44 8.43 -4.77 5.19
CA ILE A 44 7.62 -5.96 5.44
C ILE A 44 8.39 -7.17 4.93
N THR A 45 8.85 -8.01 5.84
CA THR A 45 9.48 -9.29 5.48
C THR A 45 8.43 -10.23 4.89
N GLU A 46 8.81 -10.97 3.84
CA GLU A 46 7.95 -11.99 3.20
C GLU A 46 6.69 -11.43 2.49
N TRP A 47 6.75 -10.18 2.04
CA TRP A 47 5.75 -9.61 1.11
C TRP A 47 6.27 -9.59 -0.34
N PRO A 48 5.45 -9.94 -1.34
CA PRO A 48 4.11 -10.51 -1.23
C PRO A 48 4.16 -12.00 -0.84
N PRO A 49 3.15 -12.51 -0.11
CA PRO A 49 3.03 -13.94 0.15
C PRO A 49 2.87 -14.73 -1.16
N GLU A 50 3.43 -15.93 -1.24
CA GLU A 50 3.33 -16.79 -2.45
C GLU A 50 1.88 -17.06 -2.87
N ASN A 51 0.94 -17.07 -1.91
CA ASN A 51 -0.48 -17.34 -2.14
C ASN A 51 -1.35 -16.08 -2.30
N ILE A 52 -0.76 -14.91 -2.57
CA ILE A 52 -1.52 -13.65 -2.62
C ILE A 52 -2.66 -13.68 -3.66
N GLU A 53 -2.47 -14.34 -4.80
CA GLU A 53 -3.52 -14.48 -5.83
C GLU A 53 -4.68 -15.37 -5.37
N ASP A 54 -4.39 -16.47 -4.66
CA ASP A 54 -5.42 -17.36 -4.14
C ASP A 54 -6.21 -16.71 -3.00
N MET A 55 -5.54 -15.92 -2.16
CA MET A 55 -6.19 -15.12 -1.12
C MET A 55 -7.10 -14.05 -1.73
N ALA A 56 -6.64 -13.35 -2.77
CA ALA A 56 -7.45 -12.36 -3.48
C ALA A 56 -8.72 -12.99 -4.08
N LYS A 57 -8.59 -14.12 -4.78
CA LYS A 57 -9.73 -14.85 -5.36
C LYS A 57 -10.77 -15.27 -4.31
N ARG A 58 -10.33 -15.72 -3.13
CA ARG A 58 -11.24 -16.11 -2.03
C ARG A 58 -12.00 -14.92 -1.43
N LEU A 59 -11.43 -13.72 -1.47
CA LEU A 59 -12.10 -12.50 -0.99
C LEU A 59 -13.09 -11.94 -2.02
N GLU A 60 -12.89 -12.25 -3.31
CA GLU A 60 -13.76 -11.84 -4.40
C GLU A 60 -14.99 -12.76 -4.57
N GLU A 61 -15.04 -13.92 -3.91
CA GLU A 61 -16.24 -14.77 -3.92
C GLU A 61 -17.34 -14.20 -2.99
N PRO A 62 -18.51 -13.82 -3.53
CA PRO A 62 -19.65 -13.44 -2.71
C PRO A 62 -20.20 -14.68 -1.98
N TYR A 63 -20.49 -14.51 -0.68
CA TYR A 63 -21.20 -15.49 0.15
C TYR A 63 -22.59 -15.82 -0.39
#